data_AF-A0AB36R6Q3-F1
#
_entry.id   AF-A0AB36R6Q3-F1
#
_cell.length_a   1.000
_cell.length_b   1.000
_cell.length_c   1.000
_cell.angle_alpha   90.00
_cell.angle_beta   90.00
_cell.angle_gamma   90.00
#
_symmetry.space_group_name_H-M   'P 1'
#
loop_
_entity.id
_entity.type
_entity.pdbx_description
1 polymer ?
#
loop_
_entity_poly.entity_id
_entity_poly.type
_entity_poly.pdbx_seq_one_letter_code
_entity_poly.pdbx_strand_id
1 'polypeptide(L)'
;MANKIDKLQKNYIRDMRVVQPVVQHWWSGLVEKLGLDEATRRWPTGPSGHPSVIEVFRSYYFEIEELNLEAEDEFEERPPKPWEEMWGAEDDDEAPRVEREIDRLIYDMTEKAPDLELLVFGLVFVPIGLDQNDESC
;
A
#
# COMPACT_ATOMS: atom_id res chain seq x y z
N MET A 1 15.18 1.11 7.87
CA MET A 1 13.97 0.96 7.04
C MET A 1 12.82 1.85 7.48
N ALA A 2 12.23 1.67 8.67
CA ALA A 2 11.03 2.38 9.14
C ALA A 2 10.99 3.91 8.86
N ASN A 3 12.07 4.64 9.15
CA ASN A 3 12.13 6.09 8.87
C ASN A 3 12.00 6.47 7.37
N LYS A 4 12.43 5.59 6.45
CA LYS A 4 12.26 5.78 5.00
C LYS A 4 10.79 5.56 4.62
N ILE A 5 10.18 4.49 5.11
CA ILE A 5 8.77 4.15 4.83
C ILE A 5 7.82 5.21 5.40
N ASP A 6 8.06 5.70 6.62
CA ASP A 6 7.31 6.82 7.20
C ASP A 6 7.35 8.08 6.32
N LYS A 7 8.50 8.33 5.68
CA LYS A 7 8.66 9.45 4.75
C LYS A 7 7.87 9.21 3.46
N LEU A 8 7.88 7.99 2.92
CA LEU A 8 7.07 7.61 1.76
C LEU A 8 5.58 7.78 2.05
N GLN A 9 5.10 7.31 3.20
CA GLN A 9 3.69 7.48 3.58
C GLN A 9 3.28 8.96 3.67
N LYS A 10 4.13 9.83 4.26
CA LYS A 10 3.86 11.28 4.30
C LYS A 10 3.80 11.90 2.91
N ASN A 11 4.68 11.48 2.00
CA ASN A 11 4.69 11.96 0.62
C ASN A 11 3.46 11.43 -0.15
N TYR A 12 3.08 10.18 0.03
CA TYR A 12 1.86 9.58 -0.52
C TYR A 12 0.62 10.38 -0.10
N ILE A 13 0.45 10.66 1.19
CA ILE A 13 -0.66 11.47 1.71
C ILE A 13 -0.67 12.86 1.05
N ARG A 14 0.49 13.50 0.92
CA ARG A 14 0.62 14.81 0.26
C ARG A 14 0.16 14.74 -1.19
N ASP A 15 0.63 13.76 -1.95
CA ASP A 15 0.36 13.65 -3.39
C ASP A 15 -1.09 13.25 -3.66
N MET A 16 -1.66 12.38 -2.82
CA MET A 16 -3.09 12.06 -2.84
C MET A 16 -3.96 13.31 -2.60
N ARG A 17 -3.57 14.20 -1.68
CA ARG A 17 -4.26 15.49 -1.45
C ARG A 17 -4.17 16.44 -2.64
N VAL A 18 -3.09 16.39 -3.42
CA VAL A 18 -2.97 17.17 -4.66
C VAL A 18 -3.95 16.67 -5.72
N VAL A 19 -4.12 15.34 -5.83
CA VAL A 19 -4.99 14.71 -6.83
C VAL A 19 -6.48 14.77 -6.43
N GLN A 20 -6.78 14.76 -5.13
CA GLN A 20 -8.13 14.73 -4.58
C GLN A 20 -9.13 15.72 -5.21
N PRO A 21 -8.88 17.05 -5.28
CA PRO A 21 -9.88 17.98 -5.78
C PRO A 21 -10.23 17.73 -7.25
N VAL A 22 -9.27 17.30 -8.06
CA VAL A 22 -9.48 17.00 -9.49
C VAL A 22 -10.38 15.78 -9.64
N VAL A 23 -10.11 14.73 -8.88
CA VAL A 23 -10.88 13.47 -8.91
C VAL A 23 -12.28 13.66 -8.37
N GLN A 24 -12.44 14.43 -7.29
CA GLN A 24 -13.75 14.76 -6.74
C GLN A 24 -14.58 15.56 -7.75
N HIS A 25 -13.99 16.56 -8.41
CA HIS A 25 -14.68 17.33 -9.44
C HIS A 25 -15.13 16.44 -10.61
N TRP A 26 -14.26 15.54 -11.07
CA TRP A 26 -14.59 14.55 -12.10
C TRP A 26 -15.76 13.65 -11.67
N TRP A 27 -15.69 13.09 -10.46
CA TRP A 27 -16.71 12.18 -9.94
C TRP A 27 -18.06 12.89 -9.79
N SER A 28 -18.08 14.08 -9.19
CA SER A 28 -19.29 14.90 -9.08
C SER A 28 -19.91 15.20 -10.45
N GLY A 29 -19.09 15.52 -11.45
CA GLY A 29 -19.57 15.75 -12.82
C GLY A 29 -20.12 14.50 -13.50
N LEU A 30 -19.61 13.30 -13.19
CA LEU A 30 -20.18 12.04 -13.67
C LEU A 30 -21.54 11.75 -13.01
N VAL A 31 -21.61 11.91 -11.69
CA VAL A 31 -22.84 11.71 -10.91
C VAL A 31 -23.94 12.69 -11.36
N GLU A 32 -23.60 13.94 -11.64
CA GLU A 32 -24.55 14.93 -12.17
C GLU A 32 -25.11 14.54 -13.54
N LYS A 33 -24.27 13.98 -14.42
CA LYS A 33 -24.67 13.61 -15.79
C LYS A 33 -25.45 12.31 -15.88
N LEU A 34 -25.11 11.31 -15.07
CA LEU A 34 -25.62 9.94 -15.19
C LEU A 34 -26.55 9.54 -14.05
N GLY A 35 -26.52 10.27 -12.93
CA GLY A 35 -27.04 9.80 -11.66
C GLY A 35 -26.04 8.87 -10.94
N LEU A 36 -26.15 8.80 -9.61
CA LEU A 36 -25.24 8.03 -8.77
C LEU A 36 -25.25 6.52 -9.10
N ASP A 37 -26.42 5.94 -9.32
CA ASP A 37 -26.58 4.50 -9.58
C ASP A 37 -25.85 4.07 -10.86
N GLU A 38 -26.06 4.80 -11.95
CA GLU A 38 -25.44 4.48 -13.24
C GLU A 38 -23.94 4.80 -13.23
N ALA A 39 -23.52 5.88 -12.56
CA ALA A 39 -22.10 6.19 -12.37
C ALA A 39 -21.38 5.07 -11.61
N THR A 40 -21.97 4.57 -10.52
CA THR A 40 -21.41 3.48 -9.69
C THR A 40 -21.42 2.15 -10.44
N ARG A 41 -22.43 1.89 -11.27
CA ARG A 41 -22.48 0.68 -12.10
C ARG A 41 -21.34 0.64 -13.13
N ARG A 42 -20.99 1.80 -13.71
CA ARG A 42 -19.91 1.91 -14.69
C ARG A 42 -18.52 2.00 -14.06
N TRP A 43 -18.44 2.62 -12.88
CA TRP A 43 -17.21 2.74 -12.07
C TRP A 43 -17.46 2.20 -10.66
N PRO A 44 -17.35 0.87 -10.46
CA PRO A 44 -17.66 0.23 -9.18
C PRO A 44 -16.76 0.66 -8.02
N THR A 45 -15.53 1.06 -8.32
CA THR A 45 -14.56 1.57 -7.34
C THR A 45 -14.68 3.09 -7.12
N GLY A 46 -15.64 3.74 -7.78
CA GLY A 46 -15.90 5.16 -7.67
C GLY A 46 -14.66 6.03 -7.94
N PRO A 47 -14.40 7.06 -7.11
CA PRO A 47 -13.26 7.96 -7.29
C PRO A 47 -11.90 7.28 -7.13
N SER A 48 -11.80 6.18 -6.38
CA SER A 48 -10.55 5.41 -6.22
C SER A 48 -10.05 4.81 -7.52
N GLY A 49 -10.96 4.48 -8.44
CA GLY A 49 -10.63 3.93 -9.75
C GLY A 49 -10.10 4.94 -10.76
N HIS A 50 -9.94 6.21 -10.38
CA HIS A 50 -9.44 7.23 -11.30
C HIS A 50 -7.95 7.00 -11.63
N PRO A 51 -7.51 7.13 -12.90
CA PRO A 51 -6.12 6.86 -13.29
C PRO A 51 -5.07 7.59 -12.45
N SER A 52 -5.30 8.85 -12.10
CA SER A 52 -4.37 9.62 -11.25
C SER A 52 -4.27 9.10 -9.82
N VAL A 53 -5.35 8.52 -9.26
CA VAL A 53 -5.28 7.87 -7.94
C VAL A 53 -4.44 6.61 -8.02
N ILE A 54 -4.69 5.79 -9.05
CA ILE A 54 -3.97 4.54 -9.29
C ILE A 54 -2.48 4.81 -9.53
N GLU A 55 -2.14 5.86 -10.28
CA GLU A 55 -0.75 6.24 -10.56
C GLU A 55 0.01 6.61 -9.28
N VAL A 56 -0.59 7.45 -8.42
CA VAL A 56 0.00 7.81 -7.13
C VAL A 56 0.15 6.56 -6.26
N PHE A 57 -0.92 5.78 -6.08
CA PHE A 57 -0.88 4.55 -5.29
C PHE A 57 0.24 3.60 -5.76
N ARG A 58 0.30 3.31 -7.06
CA ARG A 58 1.28 2.37 -7.63
C ARG A 58 2.72 2.85 -7.46
N SER A 59 2.97 4.15 -7.59
CA SER A 59 4.32 4.70 -7.44
C SER A 59 4.85 4.43 -6.03
N TYR A 60 4.05 4.75 -5.01
CA TYR A 60 4.44 4.51 -3.62
C TYR A 60 4.41 3.03 -3.22
N TYR A 61 3.53 2.22 -3.81
CA TYR A 61 3.54 0.77 -3.62
C TYR A 61 4.90 0.19 -4.01
N PHE A 62 5.37 0.48 -5.23
CA PHE A 62 6.63 -0.07 -5.72
C PHE A 62 7.85 0.49 -4.99
N GLU A 63 7.82 1.76 -4.56
CA GLU A 63 8.91 2.31 -3.74
C GLU A 63 9.03 1.65 -2.36
N ILE A 64 7.91 1.25 -1.75
CA ILE A 64 7.94 0.51 -0.48
C ILE A 64 8.40 -0.93 -0.72
N GLU A 65 7.88 -1.59 -1.76
CA GLU A 65 8.29 -2.95 -2.15
C GLU A 65 9.81 -3.02 -2.42
N GLU A 66 10.38 -2.05 -3.15
CA GLU A 66 11.82 -1.98 -3.43
C GLU A 66 12.63 -1.87 -2.13
N LEU A 67 12.18 -1.06 -1.17
CA LEU A 67 12.83 -0.96 0.14
C LEU A 67 12.73 -2.25 0.95
N ASN A 68 11.62 -2.99 0.82
CA ASN A 68 11.42 -4.28 1.46
C ASN A 68 12.37 -5.33 0.87
N LEU A 69 12.43 -5.43 -0.46
CA LEU A 69 13.37 -6.31 -1.17
C LEU A 69 14.84 -6.01 -0.84
N GLU A 70 15.24 -4.73 -0.81
CA GLU A 70 16.60 -4.33 -0.41
C GLU A 70 16.98 -4.89 0.97
N ALA A 71 16.04 -4.95 1.91
CA ALA A 71 16.31 -5.42 3.26
C ALA A 71 16.25 -6.94 3.40
N GLU A 72 15.47 -7.62 2.56
CA GLU A 72 15.53 -9.06 2.40
C GLU A 72 16.91 -9.47 1.84
N ASP A 73 17.36 -8.82 0.77
CA ASP A 73 18.69 -9.04 0.18
C ASP A 73 19.82 -8.78 1.20
N GLU A 74 19.77 -7.66 1.93
CA GLU A 74 20.74 -7.34 3.00
C GLU A 74 20.74 -8.37 4.15
N PHE A 75 19.63 -9.09 4.36
CA PHE A 75 19.54 -10.15 5.35
C PHE A 75 20.10 -11.48 4.82
N GLU A 76 19.78 -11.84 3.57
CA GLU A 76 20.27 -13.05 2.92
C GLU A 76 21.79 -13.02 2.68
N GLU A 77 22.37 -11.86 2.38
CA GLU A 77 23.82 -11.70 2.18
C GLU A 77 24.64 -11.87 3.47
N ARG A 78 23.99 -11.94 4.65
CA ARG A 78 24.72 -12.13 5.91
C ARG A 78 25.35 -13.53 5.93
N PRO A 79 26.66 -13.63 6.26
CA PRO A 79 27.29 -14.93 6.35
C PRO A 79 26.58 -15.78 7.40
N PRO A 80 26.27 -17.06 7.09
CA PRO A 80 25.60 -17.93 8.05
C PRO A 80 26.46 -18.06 9.31
N LYS A 81 25.80 -18.05 10.48
CA LYS A 81 26.50 -18.30 11.75
C LYS A 81 27.18 -19.67 11.72
N PRO A 82 28.33 -19.83 12.41
CA PRO A 82 28.93 -21.15 12.60
C PRO A 82 27.91 -22.14 13.19
N TRP A 83 27.94 -23.39 12.72
CA TRP A 83 26.95 -24.42 13.10
C TRP A 83 26.87 -24.71 14.60
N GLU A 84 27.93 -24.40 15.37
CA GLU A 84 27.98 -24.52 16.83
C GLU A 84 27.13 -23.45 17.55
N GLU A 85 26.96 -22.28 16.93
CA GLU A 85 26.12 -21.18 17.44
C GLU A 85 24.65 -21.34 17.05
N MET A 86 24.35 -22.18 16.06
CA MET A 86 22.98 -22.49 15.60
C MET A 86 22.29 -23.56 16.46
N TRP A 87 23.00 -24.19 17.40
CA TRP A 87 22.43 -25.26 18.24
C TRP A 87 22.20 -24.80 19.68
N GLY A 88 20.93 -24.67 20.08
CA GLY A 88 20.54 -24.34 21.46
C GLY A 88 20.57 -22.85 21.81
N ALA A 89 20.87 -21.97 20.84
CA ALA A 89 20.59 -20.55 20.93
C ALA A 89 19.20 -20.26 20.36
N GLU A 90 18.40 -19.47 21.07
CA GLU A 90 17.25 -18.80 20.45
C GLU A 90 17.83 -17.81 19.44
N ASP A 91 17.49 -17.95 18.16
CA ASP A 91 17.95 -17.01 17.13
C ASP A 91 17.32 -15.63 17.42
N ASP A 92 18.10 -14.74 18.02
CA ASP A 92 17.74 -13.33 18.26
C ASP A 92 17.84 -12.48 16.97
N ASP A 93 18.30 -13.05 15.86
CA ASP A 93 18.26 -12.38 14.56
C ASP A 93 16.82 -12.38 14.04
N GLU A 94 16.06 -11.41 14.53
CA GLU A 94 14.72 -11.11 14.03
C GLU A 94 14.84 -10.88 12.51
N ALA A 95 14.13 -11.69 11.72
CA ALA A 95 13.99 -11.49 10.28
C ALA A 95 13.72 -10.01 9.98
N PRO A 96 14.17 -9.47 8.83
CA PRO A 96 13.94 -8.08 8.50
C PRO A 96 12.45 -7.78 8.66
N ARG A 97 12.12 -6.74 9.43
CA ARG A 97 10.74 -6.32 9.61
C ARG A 97 10.25 -5.70 8.30
N VAL A 98 9.79 -6.55 7.39
CA VAL A 98 9.10 -6.16 6.17
C VAL A 98 7.80 -5.48 6.57
N GLU A 99 7.60 -4.26 6.12
CA GLU A 99 6.35 -3.54 6.36
C GLU A 99 5.46 -3.66 5.12
N ARG A 100 4.27 -4.24 5.27
CA ARG A 100 3.32 -4.39 4.15
C ARG A 100 2.93 -3.01 3.61
N GLU A 101 3.05 -2.85 2.30
CA GLU A 101 2.69 -1.64 1.54
C GLU A 101 1.24 -1.24 1.83
N ILE A 102 0.35 -2.23 1.89
CA ILE A 102 -1.09 -2.05 2.08
C ILE A 102 -1.42 -1.51 3.46
N ASP A 103 -0.69 -1.92 4.49
CA ASP A 103 -0.86 -1.38 5.84
C ASP A 103 -0.60 0.13 5.81
N ARG A 104 0.43 0.56 5.07
CA ARG A 104 0.82 1.97 4.97
C ARG A 104 -0.05 2.79 4.03
N LEU A 105 -0.46 2.23 2.90
CA LEU A 105 -1.10 2.97 1.81
C LEU A 105 -2.62 2.88 1.85
N ILE A 106 -3.18 1.89 2.55
CA ILE A 106 -4.63 1.66 2.65
C ILE A 106 -5.09 1.71 4.10
N TYR A 107 -4.63 0.80 4.96
CA TYR A 107 -5.23 0.62 6.29
C TYR A 107 -4.96 1.80 7.24
N ASP A 108 -3.71 2.28 7.28
CA ASP A 108 -3.30 3.43 8.09
C ASP A 108 -4.02 4.74 7.72
N MET A 109 -4.57 4.83 6.49
CA MET A 109 -5.10 6.09 5.96
C MET A 109 -6.33 6.59 6.70
N THR A 110 -7.15 5.67 7.23
CA THR A 110 -8.33 6.02 8.02
C THR A 110 -7.96 6.83 9.26
N GLU A 111 -6.83 6.52 9.90
CA GLU A 111 -6.34 7.23 11.07
C GLU A 111 -5.50 8.46 10.68
N LYS A 112 -4.57 8.30 9.72
CA LYS A 112 -3.56 9.31 9.41
C LYS A 112 -4.03 10.40 8.44
N ALA A 113 -5.02 10.10 7.60
CA ALA A 113 -5.55 11.02 6.58
C ALA A 113 -7.02 10.69 6.25
N PRO A 114 -7.95 10.86 7.22
CA PRO A 114 -9.36 10.53 7.04
C PRO A 114 -10.01 11.34 5.90
N ASP A 115 -9.46 12.49 5.56
CA ASP A 115 -9.89 13.30 4.42
C ASP A 115 -9.76 12.56 3.08
N LEU A 116 -8.86 11.59 2.97
CA LEU A 116 -8.60 10.82 1.75
C LEU A 116 -9.37 9.49 1.65
N GLU A 117 -10.22 9.17 2.64
CA GLU A 117 -10.93 7.90 2.75
C GLU A 117 -11.61 7.48 1.44
N LEU A 118 -12.35 8.40 0.81
CA LEU A 118 -13.06 8.16 -0.46
C LEU A 118 -12.14 7.76 -1.62
N LEU A 119 -10.88 8.19 -1.62
CA LEU A 119 -9.93 7.87 -2.67
C LEU A 119 -9.25 6.52 -2.41
N VAL A 120 -9.11 6.12 -1.15
CA VAL A 120 -8.33 4.94 -0.77
C VAL A 120 -9.21 3.69 -0.61
N PHE A 121 -10.44 3.83 -0.10
CA PHE A 121 -11.30 2.68 0.24
C PHE A 121 -11.79 1.86 -0.94
N GLY A 122 -11.81 2.43 -2.14
CA GLY A 122 -12.13 1.69 -3.37
C GLY A 122 -10.94 0.92 -3.95
N LEU A 123 -9.75 1.03 -3.36
CA LEU A 123 -8.58 0.22 -3.74
C LEU A 123 -8.68 -1.13 -3.02
N VAL A 124 -8.79 -2.20 -3.81
CA VAL A 124 -8.81 -3.57 -3.30
C VAL A 124 -7.49 -4.22 -3.64
N PHE A 125 -6.76 -4.67 -2.61
CA PHE A 125 -5.59 -5.50 -2.79
C PHE A 125 -6.01 -6.97 -2.90
N VAL A 126 -5.54 -7.64 -3.96
CA VAL A 126 -5.73 -9.08 -4.15
C VAL A 126 -4.34 -9.68 -4.31
N PRO A 127 -3.76 -10.29 -3.25
CA PRO A 127 -2.49 -10.97 -3.38
C PRO A 127 -2.66 -12.16 -4.33
N ILE A 128 -1.79 -12.27 -5.33
CA ILE A 128 -1.75 -13.43 -6.23
C ILE A 128 -0.83 -14.46 -5.59
N GLY A 129 -1.35 -15.65 -5.29
CA GLY A 129 -0.58 -16.75 -4.69
C GLY A 129 -0.76 -16.91 -3.18
N LEU A 130 -1.55 -16.04 -2.54
CA LEU A 130 -2.07 -16.25 -1.19
C LEU A 130 -3.53 -16.69 -1.26
N ASP A 131 -3.93 -17.60 -0.37
CA ASP A 131 -5.33 -17.97 -0.20
C ASP A 131 -6.13 -16.89 0.55
N GLN A 132 -7.40 -17.15 0.84
CA GLN A 132 -8.30 -16.21 1.50
C GLN A 132 -7.88 -15.86 2.95
N ASN A 133 -6.88 -16.56 3.50
CA ASN A 133 -6.35 -16.40 4.84
C ASN A 133 -4.92 -15.85 4.84
N ASP A 134 -4.43 -15.30 3.72
CA ASP A 134 -3.05 -14.85 3.54
C ASP A 134 -1.99 -15.97 3.65
N GLU A 135 -2.36 -17.26 3.48
CA GLU A 135 -1.41 -18.39 3.45
C GLU A 135 -0.93 -18.67 2.02
N SER A 136 0.37 -18.99 1.84
CA SER A 136 0.89 -19.36 0.52
C SER A 136 0.31 -20.70 0.06
N CYS A 137 -0.28 -20.73 -1.13
CA CYS A 137 -0.75 -21.96 -1.77
C CYS A 137 0.39 -22.89 -2.20
#